data_AF-A0A950TXB5-F1
#
_entry.id   AF-A0A950TXB5-F1
#
_cell.length_a   1.000
_cell.length_b   1.000
_cell.length_c   1.000
_cell.angle_alpha   90.00
_cell.angle_beta   90.00
_cell.angle_gamma   90.00
#
_symmetry.space_group_name_H-M   'P 1'
#
loop_
_entity.id
_entity.type
_entity.pdbx_description
1 polymer ?
#
loop_
_entity_poly.entity_id
_entity_poly.type
_entity_poly.pdbx_seq_one_letter_code
_entity_poly.pdbx_strand_id
1 'polypeptide(L)' 'MQELISRVAQAAGISEETAQQAITAVLEFIKERLPAPLAAQLDNLIAGQSEGEGESVIASAARTVFGMFSKKE' A
#
# COMPACT_ATOMS: atom_id res chain seq x y z
N MET A 1 -1.36 -7.09 3.46
CA MET A 1 -2.00 -8.03 2.51
C MET A 1 -2.78 -9.17 3.18
N GLN A 2 -2.20 -9.94 4.11
CA GLN A 2 -2.90 -11.05 4.80
C GLN A 2 -4.25 -10.64 5.44
N GLU A 3 -4.31 -9.50 6.12
CA GLU A 3 -5.55 -9.00 6.74
C GLU A 3 -6.65 -8.71 5.69
N LEU A 4 -6.26 -8.11 4.56
CA LEU A 4 -7.15 -7.82 3.44
C LEU A 4 -7.68 -9.12 2.81
N ILE A 5 -6.81 -10.11 2.60
CA ILE A 5 -7.18 -11.43 2.10
C ILE A 5 -8.19 -12.09 3.05
N SER A 6 -7.92 -12.10 4.35
CA SER A 6 -8.81 -12.71 5.34
C SER A 6 -10.16 -12.01 5.44
N ARG A 7 -10.20 -10.67 5.39
CA ARG A 7 -11.46 -9.91 5.36
C ARG A 7 -12.28 -10.19 4.11
N VAL A 8 -11.64 -10.26 2.95
CA VAL A 8 -12.33 -10.57 1.68
C VAL A 8 -12.81 -12.02 1.67
N ALA A 9 -12.00 -12.96 2.12
CA ALA A 9 -12.37 -14.36 2.27
C ALA A 9 -13.60 -14.53 3.16
N GLN A 10 -13.60 -13.89 4.34
CA GLN A 10 -14.72 -13.93 5.28
C GLN A 10 -15.98 -13.24 4.74
N ALA A 11 -15.84 -12.08 4.09
CA ALA A 11 -16.97 -11.31 3.58
C ALA A 11 -17.62 -11.95 2.34
N ALA A 12 -16.81 -12.53 1.45
CA ALA A 12 -17.28 -13.19 0.24
C ALA A 12 -17.56 -14.68 0.42
N GLY A 13 -17.19 -15.28 1.56
CA GLY A 13 -17.36 -16.71 1.83
C GLY A 13 -16.51 -17.59 0.92
N ILE A 14 -15.32 -17.13 0.54
CA ILE A 14 -14.38 -17.83 -0.35
C ILE A 14 -13.12 -18.25 0.40
N SER A 15 -12.33 -19.17 -0.18
CA SER A 15 -11.04 -19.55 0.39
C SER A 15 -10.04 -18.40 0.32
N GLU A 16 -9.06 -18.38 1.23
CA GLU A 16 -8.00 -17.37 1.24
C GLU A 16 -7.18 -17.36 -0.07
N GLU A 17 -6.98 -18.52 -0.68
CA GLU A 17 -6.30 -18.63 -1.98
C GLU A 17 -7.08 -17.92 -3.09
N THR A 18 -8.40 -18.13 -3.17
CA THR A 18 -9.26 -17.43 -4.14
C THR A 18 -9.37 -15.93 -3.82
N ALA A 19 -9.40 -15.57 -2.55
CA ALA A 19 -9.39 -14.16 -2.13
C ALA A 19 -8.08 -13.45 -2.52
N GLN A 20 -6.94 -14.14 -2.41
CA GLN A 20 -5.65 -13.62 -2.86
C GLN A 20 -5.64 -13.38 -4.36
N GLN A 21 -6.12 -14.34 -5.16
CA GLN A 21 -6.25 -14.19 -6.61
C GLN A 21 -7.17 -13.01 -6.99
N ALA A 22 -8.31 -12.87 -6.30
CA ALA A 22 -9.24 -11.77 -6.54
C ALA A 22 -8.61 -10.41 -6.22
N ILE A 23 -7.89 -10.29 -5.10
CA ILE A 23 -7.20 -9.04 -4.73
C ILE A 23 -6.11 -8.71 -5.75
N THR A 24 -5.33 -9.69 -6.21
CA THR A 24 -4.31 -9.47 -7.25
C THR A 24 -4.93 -8.93 -8.54
N ALA A 25 -6.03 -9.52 -9.03
CA ALA A 25 -6.70 -9.05 -10.24
C ALA A 25 -7.26 -7.61 -10.09
N VAL A 26 -7.80 -7.28 -8.91
CA VAL A 26 -8.27 -5.91 -8.61
C VAL A 26 -7.11 -4.92 -8.54
N LEU A 27 -5.98 -5.32 -7.93
CA LEU A 27 -4.78 -4.50 -7.88
C LEU A 27 -4.21 -4.24 -9.28
N GLU A 28 -4.18 -5.23 -10.16
CA GLU A 28 -3.79 -5.06 -11.57
C GLU A 28 -4.71 -4.07 -12.29
N PHE A 29 -6.02 -4.23 -12.15
CA PHE A 29 -6.99 -3.30 -12.74
C PHE A 29 -6.82 -1.86 -12.22
N ILE A 30 -6.58 -1.69 -10.92
CA ILE A 30 -6.33 -0.38 -10.32
C ILE A 30 -5.00 0.20 -10.82
N LYS A 31 -3.95 -0.62 -10.98
CA LYS A 31 -2.66 -0.19 -11.54
C LYS A 31 -2.78 0.27 -12.99
N GLU A 32 -3.62 -0.38 -13.79
CA GLU A 32 -3.91 0.05 -15.17
C GLU A 32 -4.69 1.36 -15.25
N ARG A 33 -5.50 1.68 -14.23
CA ARG A 33 -6.33 2.88 -14.17
C ARG A 33 -5.69 4.05 -13.42
N LEU A 34 -4.71 3.79 -12.57
CA LEU A 34 -3.96 4.82 -11.87
C LEU A 34 -2.77 5.30 -12.72
N PRO A 35 -2.59 6.62 -12.91
CA PRO A 35 -1.37 7.15 -13.49
C PRO A 35 -0.15 6.63 -12.72
N ALA A 36 0.91 6.23 -13.43
CA ALA A 36 2.15 5.65 -12.90
C ALA A 36 2.69 6.23 -11.56
N PRO A 37 2.67 7.55 -11.29
CA PRO A 37 3.12 8.08 -10.00
C PRO A 37 2.27 7.65 -8.78
N LEU A 38 1.00 7.29 -8.97
CA LEU A 38 0.11 6.82 -7.89
C LEU A 38 0.22 5.31 -7.67
N ALA A 39 0.42 4.54 -8.73
CA ALA A 39 0.65 3.09 -8.62
C ALA A 39 1.90 2.80 -7.80
N ALA A 40 2.99 3.55 -8.01
CA ALA A 40 4.21 3.45 -7.22
C ALA A 40 4.01 3.80 -5.73
N GLN A 41 3.09 4.73 -5.41
CA GLN A 41 2.76 5.07 -4.02
C GLN A 41 1.92 3.99 -3.35
N LEU A 42 0.97 3.38 -4.08
CA LEU A 42 0.20 2.24 -3.58
C LEU A 42 1.09 1.03 -3.34
N ASP A 43 1.97 0.68 -4.30
CA ASP A 43 2.91 -0.43 -4.12
C ASP A 43 3.83 -0.17 -2.91
N ASN A 44 4.35 1.05 -2.73
CA ASN A 44 5.14 1.39 -1.56
C ASN A 44 4.35 1.34 -0.24
N LEU A 45 3.05 1.64 -0.25
CA LEU A 45 2.20 1.53 0.95
C LEU A 45 1.84 0.08 1.28
N ILE A 46 1.55 -0.72 0.25
CA ILE A 46 1.22 -2.14 0.38
C ILE A 46 2.47 -2.94 0.77
N ALA A 47 3.63 -2.62 0.17
CA ALA A 47 4.92 -3.20 0.52
C ALA A 47 5.43 -2.70 1.88
N GLY A 48 5.26 -1.41 2.18
CA GLY A 48 5.64 -0.78 3.45
C GLY A 48 4.75 -1.14 4.65
N GLN A 49 3.66 -1.89 4.45
CA GLN A 49 2.91 -2.54 5.53
C GLN A 49 3.46 -3.92 5.91
N SER A 50 4.44 -4.45 5.17
CA SER A 50 4.96 -5.80 5.38
C SER A 50 6.33 -5.87 6.03
N GLU A 51 7.00 -4.75 6.31
CA GLU A 51 8.29 -4.76 7.01
C GLU A 51 8.20 -3.92 8.28
N GLY A 52 8.37 -4.62 9.41
CA GLY A 52 8.62 -3.98 10.70
C GLY A 52 9.84 -3.07 10.63
N GLU A 53 9.81 -2.02 11.45
CA GLU A 53 11.02 -1.33 11.94
C GLU A 53 11.87 -0.60 10.89
N GLY A 54 11.28 -0.18 9.76
CA GLY A 54 11.90 0.73 8.79
C GLY A 54 11.00 1.93 8.54
N GLU A 55 11.52 3.12 8.79
CA GLU A 55 10.88 4.43 8.62
C GLU A 55 9.81 4.48 7.51
N SER A 56 8.54 4.57 7.92
CA SER A 56 7.39 4.71 7.02
C SER A 56 7.66 5.75 5.93
N VAL A 57 7.26 5.47 4.68
CA VAL A 57 7.34 6.45 3.58
C VAL A 57 6.63 7.78 3.89
N ILE A 58 5.64 7.75 4.80
CA ILE A 58 5.00 8.95 5.32
C ILE A 58 5.90 9.67 6.33
N ALA A 59 6.67 8.93 7.15
CA ALA A 59 7.65 9.51 8.06
C ALA A 59 8.85 10.11 7.32
N SER A 60 9.32 9.50 6.23
CA SER A 60 10.39 10.06 5.41
C SER A 60 9.92 11.28 4.61
N ALA A 61 8.73 11.23 4.01
CA ALA A 61 8.11 12.39 3.37
C ALA A 61 7.86 13.53 4.37
N ALA A 62 7.36 13.22 5.58
CA ALA A 62 7.16 14.19 6.64
C ALA A 62 8.49 14.81 7.09
N ARG A 63 9.59 14.06 7.19
CA ARG A 63 10.92 14.60 7.49
C ARG A 63 11.47 15.48 6.39
N THR A 64 11.29 15.14 5.11
CA THR A 64 11.74 16.00 4.01
C THR A 64 10.97 17.32 4.00
N VAL A 65 9.65 17.26 4.20
CA VAL A 65 8.81 18.47 4.28
C VAL A 65 9.12 19.30 5.54
N PHE A 66 9.24 18.67 6.70
CA PHE A 66 9.58 19.35 7.96
C PHE A 66 11.01 19.91 7.94
N GLY A 67 11.97 19.17 7.39
CA GLY A 67 13.36 19.63 7.23
C GLY A 67 13.50 20.80 6.24
N MET A 68 12.66 20.87 5.20
CA MET A 68 12.58 22.04 4.33
C MET A 68 11.92 23.25 5.01
N PHE A 69 10.98 22.99 5.93
CA PHE A 69 10.34 24.05 6.71
C PHE A 69 11.28 24.63 7.78
N SER A 70 12.03 23.80 8.49
CA SER A 70 13.01 24.25 9.50
C SER A 70 14.28 24.88 8.93
N LYS A 71 14.56 24.74 7.63
CA LYS A 71 15.75 25.33 6.98
C LYS A 71 15.51 26.76 6.47
N LYS A 72 14.37 27.37 6.79
CA LYS A 72 14.05 28.77 6.42
C LYS A 72 14.10 29.75 7.61
N GLU A 73 14.80 29.39 8.68
CA GLU A 73 15.20 30.31 9.76
C GLU A 73 16.72 30.35 9.91
#